data_AF-A0A2V2XP39-F1
#
_entry.id   AF-A0A2V2XP39-F1
#
_cell.length_a   1.000
_cell.length_b   1.000
_cell.length_c   1.000
_cell.angle_alpha   90.00
_cell.angle_beta   90.00
_cell.angle_gamma   90.00
#
_symmetry.space_group_name_H-M   'P 1'
#
loop_
_entity.id
_entity.type
_entity.pdbx_description
1 polymer ?
#
loop_
_entity_poly.entity_id
_entity_poly.type
_entity_poly.pdbx_seq_one_letter_code
_entity_poly.pdbx_strand_id
1 'polypeptide(L)'
;MVEARRWCGNMGANFVEKIWNWIVDRANLRDIPFRRVPYTHFSLDFWLGAIVTSAFAWLVLTGLMLLIWYNPLDAYNSVMRIIEEVPYGQLLRSSHLYAAHLMILSAYIHLFRNFFKAAYKKPRELLWIVGVLAGVMTLNTAFLGYVLVGDITADDAINVGKGVVTGVFGTDLGNYILALLFGTDVEETYRRVLAFHIISAALLMLLFVAHMALFEAYGPPADPKESRWKASLSIISQTRKDLAPWFPTNLLYILYMTGLTWGLLLALLSIALSLGSIHPLISPLPGPPRGTISEHPPYPPWFFLFFYKVADFVFLSIQSPIVINLGIISITIPESPILLPFIVGIALPLLYLLLVPFLDRSDERHPLRRPVHTAIGALIVVYLIQTTIWGALTPGEPVGLDKAVEVMLPPMIVVVVGIYLLSKRHAGIVIKRSNVVRGLVATYMGILLLILSGVILAIRSWESLLIRGGYENLVSIFIGVLGSAVGVLMVTMIPKIKVDRATMATDPDREALEEVKRTAEVERELPGWMFIMGAFYLVMIISSIAALIYINPFKAGAVASALAITMLSLAGLSHMAYRTTNILPYSSDYKELKPHIAIIVLMIISMVGLIPK
;
A
#
# COMPACT_ATOMS: atom_id res chain seq x y z
N MET A 1 -19.31 59.14 -22.59
CA MET A 1 -19.42 57.77 -23.18
C MET A 1 -18.65 56.70 -22.39
N VAL A 2 -18.38 56.88 -21.09
CA VAL A 2 -17.60 55.91 -20.27
C VAL A 2 -18.45 55.17 -19.22
N GLU A 3 -19.72 55.48 -19.06
CA GLU A 3 -20.57 54.83 -18.03
C GLU A 3 -21.71 53.92 -18.57
N ALA A 4 -21.83 53.75 -19.89
CA ALA A 4 -22.88 52.91 -20.49
C ALA A 4 -22.42 51.49 -20.91
N ARG A 5 -21.17 51.10 -20.63
CA ARG A 5 -20.63 49.74 -20.89
C ARG A 5 -20.52 48.87 -19.64
N ARG A 6 -21.23 49.21 -18.56
CA ARG A 6 -21.22 48.43 -17.31
C ARG A 6 -22.46 47.57 -17.09
N TRP A 7 -23.39 47.55 -18.04
CA TRP A 7 -24.70 46.88 -17.89
C TRP A 7 -25.17 46.04 -19.09
N CYS A 8 -24.36 45.89 -20.14
CA CYS A 8 -24.69 45.06 -21.30
C CYS A 8 -23.49 44.20 -21.70
N GLY A 9 -23.37 43.01 -21.09
CA GLY A 9 -22.32 42.05 -21.42
C GLY A 9 -22.24 40.89 -20.42
N ASN A 10 -23.33 40.15 -20.27
CA ASN A 10 -23.44 38.74 -19.81
C ASN A 10 -24.79 38.46 -19.13
N MET A 11 -25.90 38.66 -19.86
CA MET A 11 -27.17 37.98 -19.54
C MET A 11 -27.17 36.58 -20.13
N GLY A 12 -26.22 35.76 -19.67
CA GLY A 12 -26.04 34.39 -20.14
C GLY A 12 -25.14 33.50 -19.28
N ALA A 13 -24.79 33.90 -18.05
CA ALA A 13 -24.24 32.93 -17.11
C ALA A 13 -25.34 31.91 -16.81
N ASN A 14 -25.11 30.66 -17.20
CA ASN A 14 -26.04 29.55 -17.04
C ASN A 14 -26.49 29.52 -15.56
N PHE A 15 -27.76 29.22 -15.24
CA PHE A 15 -28.24 29.23 -13.83
C PHE A 15 -27.32 28.40 -12.91
N VAL A 16 -26.81 27.29 -13.43
CA VAL A 16 -25.78 26.43 -12.83
C VAL A 16 -24.48 27.19 -12.54
N GLU A 17 -23.98 28.01 -13.47
CA GLU A 17 -22.77 28.81 -13.32
C GLU A 17 -22.94 29.90 -12.26
N LYS A 18 -24.13 30.52 -12.18
CA LYS A 18 -24.44 31.50 -11.13
C LYS A 18 -24.46 30.85 -9.75
N ILE A 19 -25.12 29.69 -9.60
CA ILE A 19 -25.10 28.93 -8.35
C ILE A 19 -23.68 28.50 -7.99
N TRP A 20 -22.94 27.98 -8.98
CA TRP A 20 -21.56 27.54 -8.79
C TRP A 20 -20.66 28.68 -8.29
N ASN A 21 -20.68 29.84 -8.97
CA ASN A 21 -19.91 31.00 -8.56
C ASN A 21 -20.34 31.51 -7.18
N TRP A 22 -21.65 31.51 -6.88
CA TRP A 22 -22.14 31.87 -5.55
C TRP A 22 -21.59 30.94 -4.46
N ILE A 23 -21.57 29.62 -4.67
CA ILE A 23 -20.99 28.67 -3.70
C ILE A 23 -19.49 28.92 -3.54
N VAL A 24 -18.76 29.03 -4.65
CA VAL A 24 -17.30 29.21 -4.66
C VAL A 24 -16.91 30.49 -3.92
N ASP A 25 -17.62 31.59 -4.16
CA ASP A 25 -17.34 32.88 -3.53
C ASP A 25 -17.72 32.88 -2.04
N ARG A 26 -18.86 32.27 -1.65
CA ARG A 26 -19.32 32.22 -0.25
C ARG A 26 -18.50 31.28 0.64
N ALA A 27 -18.03 30.16 0.09
CA ALA A 27 -17.18 29.22 0.79
C ALA A 27 -15.68 29.54 0.64
N ASN A 28 -15.34 30.65 -0.03
CA ASN A 28 -13.97 31.09 -0.30
C ASN A 28 -13.07 29.97 -0.88
N LEU A 29 -13.62 29.14 -1.77
CA LEU A 29 -12.95 27.92 -2.22
C LEU A 29 -11.71 28.21 -3.08
N ARG A 30 -11.59 29.41 -3.64
CA ARG A 30 -10.44 29.82 -4.46
C ARG A 30 -9.18 30.09 -3.64
N ASP A 31 -9.33 30.48 -2.37
CA ASP A 31 -8.23 30.93 -1.50
C ASP A 31 -8.05 30.01 -0.28
N ILE A 32 -8.37 28.71 -0.42
CA ILE A 32 -8.18 27.72 0.65
C ILE A 32 -6.68 27.62 0.99
N PRO A 33 -6.29 27.63 2.28
CA PRO A 33 -4.89 27.63 2.71
C PRO A 33 -4.18 26.27 2.57
N PHE A 34 -4.51 25.51 1.51
CA PHE A 34 -3.84 24.26 1.19
C PHE A 34 -2.73 24.46 0.17
N ARG A 35 -1.70 23.64 0.29
CA ARG A 35 -0.48 23.70 -0.50
C ARG A 35 -0.78 23.29 -1.94
N ARG A 36 -0.19 24.04 -2.87
CA ARG A 36 -0.24 23.74 -4.30
C ARG A 36 0.89 22.79 -4.67
N VAL A 37 0.60 21.85 -5.57
CA VAL A 37 1.56 20.84 -6.05
C VAL A 37 1.88 21.08 -7.53
N PRO A 38 3.11 20.83 -8.00
CA PRO A 38 3.44 21.01 -9.41
C PRO A 38 2.62 20.09 -10.31
N TYR A 39 2.30 20.55 -11.52
CA TYR A 39 1.59 19.71 -12.50
C TYR A 39 2.33 18.41 -12.86
N THR A 40 3.66 18.40 -12.73
CA THR A 40 4.49 17.21 -12.93
C THR A 40 4.27 16.10 -11.90
N HIS A 41 3.63 16.41 -10.77
CA HIS A 41 3.39 15.47 -9.68
C HIS A 41 2.02 14.77 -9.76
N PHE A 42 1.24 15.00 -10.82
CA PHE A 42 -0.03 14.31 -11.08
C PHE A 42 0.20 12.92 -11.70
N SER A 43 0.84 12.06 -10.94
CA SER A 43 1.16 10.68 -11.30
C SER A 43 0.94 9.76 -10.11
N LEU A 44 0.62 8.49 -10.40
CA LEU A 44 0.32 7.50 -9.36
C LEU A 44 1.41 7.40 -8.28
N ASP A 45 2.69 7.61 -8.63
CA ASP A 45 3.81 7.48 -7.71
C ASP A 45 3.88 8.58 -6.62
N PHE A 46 3.30 9.75 -6.85
CA PHE A 46 3.20 10.84 -5.86
C PHE A 46 1.91 10.76 -5.04
N TRP A 47 0.88 10.09 -5.58
CA TRP A 47 -0.46 10.02 -5.00
C TRP A 47 -0.78 8.69 -4.31
N LEU A 48 0.23 7.84 -4.08
CA LEU A 48 0.08 6.59 -3.30
C LEU A 48 -0.54 6.83 -1.92
N GLY A 49 -0.25 7.96 -1.28
CA GLY A 49 -0.86 8.31 0.01
C GLY A 49 -2.37 8.56 -0.09
N ALA A 50 -2.85 9.10 -1.22
CA ALA A 50 -4.27 9.31 -1.44
C ALA A 50 -5.03 7.99 -1.63
N ILE A 51 -4.39 6.96 -2.19
CA ILE A 51 -4.95 5.59 -2.27
C ILE A 51 -5.16 5.03 -0.85
N VAL A 52 -4.15 5.18 0.03
CA VAL A 52 -4.24 4.75 1.43
C VAL A 52 -5.38 5.47 2.17
N THR A 53 -5.44 6.80 2.07
CA THR A 53 -6.51 7.60 2.71
C THR A 53 -7.89 7.26 2.14
N SER A 54 -7.99 7.03 0.82
CA SER A 54 -9.24 6.65 0.15
C SER A 54 -9.73 5.27 0.60
N ALA A 55 -8.84 4.30 0.77
CA ALA A 55 -9.18 2.99 1.31
C ALA A 55 -9.61 3.08 2.79
N PHE A 56 -8.96 3.92 3.59
CA PHE A 56 -9.39 4.19 4.96
C PHE A 56 -10.78 4.83 5.03
N ALA A 57 -11.09 5.78 4.15
CA ALA A 57 -12.43 6.37 4.08
C ALA A 57 -13.50 5.31 3.78
N TRP A 58 -13.22 4.35 2.89
CA TRP A 58 -14.10 3.20 2.64
C TRP A 58 -14.27 2.34 3.89
N LEU A 59 -13.19 2.04 4.61
CA LEU A 59 -13.22 1.27 5.86
C LEU A 59 -14.08 1.95 6.93
N VAL A 60 -13.94 3.26 7.12
CA VAL A 60 -14.77 4.00 8.08
C VAL A 60 -16.24 3.91 7.70
N LEU A 61 -16.58 4.18 6.43
CA LEU A 61 -17.97 4.13 5.96
C LEU A 61 -18.58 2.73 6.16
N THR A 62 -17.90 1.70 5.66
CA THR A 62 -18.40 0.31 5.73
C THR A 62 -18.37 -0.25 7.15
N GLY A 63 -17.39 0.14 7.98
CA GLY A 63 -17.29 -0.28 9.37
C GLY A 63 -18.42 0.29 10.23
N LEU A 64 -18.76 1.57 10.05
CA LEU A 64 -19.90 2.19 10.72
C LEU A 64 -21.23 1.52 10.33
N MET A 65 -21.37 1.08 9.08
CA MET A 65 -22.55 0.33 8.64
C MET A 65 -22.57 -1.07 9.27
N LEU A 66 -21.46 -1.80 9.28
CA LEU A 66 -21.38 -3.15 9.88
C LEU A 66 -21.69 -3.13 11.38
N LEU A 67 -21.33 -2.05 12.08
CA LEU A 67 -21.59 -1.87 13.50
C LEU A 67 -23.09 -1.94 13.87
N ILE A 68 -23.99 -1.65 12.92
CA ILE A 68 -25.44 -1.71 13.15
C ILE A 68 -25.92 -3.15 13.40
N TRP A 69 -25.30 -4.15 12.76
CA TRP A 69 -25.73 -5.55 12.81
C TRP A 69 -24.81 -6.47 13.62
N TYR A 70 -23.57 -6.05 13.86
CA TYR A 70 -22.60 -6.85 14.59
C TYR A 70 -23.00 -7.00 16.08
N ASN A 71 -22.99 -8.23 16.59
CA ASN A 71 -23.22 -8.51 18.01
C ASN A 71 -21.97 -9.12 18.64
N PRO A 72 -21.25 -8.40 19.53
CA PRO A 72 -20.03 -8.92 20.16
C PRO A 72 -20.30 -10.10 21.12
N LEU A 73 -21.51 -10.26 21.64
CA LEU A 73 -21.86 -11.40 22.51
C LEU A 73 -21.98 -12.72 21.71
N ASP A 74 -22.17 -12.61 20.40
CA ASP A 74 -22.39 -13.73 19.49
C ASP A 74 -21.64 -13.48 18.18
N ALA A 75 -20.33 -13.24 18.30
CA ALA A 75 -19.48 -12.67 17.26
C ALA A 75 -19.60 -13.43 15.92
N TYR A 76 -19.33 -14.74 15.92
CA TYR A 76 -19.33 -15.56 14.70
C TYR A 76 -20.71 -15.62 14.04
N ASN A 77 -21.76 -15.95 14.78
CA ASN A 77 -23.10 -16.07 14.21
C ASN A 77 -23.66 -14.71 13.75
N SER A 78 -23.29 -13.60 14.42
CA SER A 78 -23.66 -12.27 13.95
C SER A 78 -23.02 -11.92 12.61
N VAL A 79 -21.77 -12.34 12.39
CA VAL A 79 -21.09 -12.20 11.08
C VAL A 79 -21.74 -13.08 10.02
N MET A 80 -22.09 -14.33 10.35
CA MET A 80 -22.82 -15.20 9.42
C MET A 80 -24.18 -14.62 9.06
N ARG A 81 -24.92 -14.07 10.03
CA ARG A 81 -26.19 -13.36 9.81
C ARG A 81 -26.03 -12.18 8.86
N ILE A 82 -24.96 -11.38 9.02
CA ILE A 82 -24.65 -10.28 8.08
C ILE A 82 -24.43 -10.83 6.66
N ILE A 83 -23.75 -11.96 6.52
CA ILE A 83 -23.45 -12.54 5.21
C ILE A 83 -24.69 -13.13 4.55
N GLU A 84 -25.51 -13.86 5.32
CA GLU A 84 -26.57 -14.72 4.80
C GLU A 84 -27.95 -14.04 4.77
N GLU A 85 -28.26 -13.19 5.75
CA GLU A 85 -29.62 -12.66 5.97
C GLU A 85 -29.74 -11.17 5.63
N VAL A 86 -28.70 -10.37 5.85
CA VAL A 86 -28.75 -8.92 5.61
C VAL A 86 -28.64 -8.64 4.10
N PRO A 87 -29.58 -7.90 3.48
CA PRO A 87 -29.46 -7.51 2.08
C PRO A 87 -28.14 -6.80 1.80
N TYR A 88 -27.37 -7.30 0.83
CA TYR A 88 -26.02 -6.83 0.51
C TYR A 88 -24.99 -6.94 1.64
N GLY A 89 -25.28 -7.65 2.74
CA GLY A 89 -24.39 -7.72 3.89
C GLY A 89 -23.09 -8.48 3.59
N GLN A 90 -23.12 -9.54 2.78
CA GLN A 90 -21.90 -10.17 2.26
C GLN A 90 -21.02 -9.18 1.48
N LEU A 91 -21.62 -8.37 0.60
CA LEU A 91 -20.89 -7.35 -0.17
C LEU A 91 -20.26 -6.31 0.76
N LEU A 92 -21.05 -5.77 1.70
CA LEU A 92 -20.59 -4.78 2.67
C LEU A 92 -19.37 -5.31 3.45
N ARG A 93 -19.51 -6.49 4.07
CA ARG A 93 -18.46 -7.12 4.87
C ARG A 93 -17.22 -7.49 4.05
N SER A 94 -17.41 -8.08 2.87
CA SER A 94 -16.29 -8.47 2.00
C SER A 94 -15.54 -7.26 1.44
N SER A 95 -16.26 -6.18 1.11
CA SER A 95 -15.64 -4.92 0.67
C SER A 95 -14.85 -4.24 1.79
N HIS A 96 -15.32 -4.33 3.04
CA HIS A 96 -14.57 -3.85 4.21
C HIS A 96 -13.26 -4.64 4.37
N LEU A 97 -13.32 -5.97 4.28
CA LEU A 97 -12.13 -6.83 4.33
C LEU A 97 -11.13 -6.50 3.20
N TYR A 98 -11.60 -6.42 1.96
CA TYR A 98 -10.73 -6.15 0.81
C TYR A 98 -10.18 -4.72 0.81
N ALA A 99 -10.91 -3.75 1.38
CA ALA A 99 -10.41 -2.40 1.58
C ALA A 99 -9.25 -2.38 2.59
N ALA A 100 -9.31 -3.20 3.64
CA ALA A 100 -8.19 -3.35 4.58
C ALA A 100 -6.95 -3.94 3.88
N HIS A 101 -7.14 -4.96 3.03
CA HIS A 101 -6.06 -5.53 2.22
C HIS A 101 -5.42 -4.49 1.29
N LEU A 102 -6.24 -3.73 0.56
CA LEU A 102 -5.79 -2.68 -0.34
C LEU A 102 -5.08 -1.55 0.42
N MET A 103 -5.60 -1.15 1.58
CA MET A 103 -5.00 -0.13 2.44
C MET A 103 -3.61 -0.57 2.92
N ILE A 104 -3.47 -1.79 3.43
CA ILE A 104 -2.19 -2.29 3.95
C ILE A 104 -1.17 -2.43 2.82
N LEU A 105 -1.55 -3.00 1.68
CA LEU A 105 -0.67 -3.12 0.52
C LEU A 105 -0.20 -1.75 0.02
N SER A 106 -1.13 -0.81 -0.17
CA SER A 106 -0.79 0.55 -0.60
C SER A 106 0.04 1.31 0.43
N ALA A 107 -0.18 1.08 1.73
CA ALA A 107 0.63 1.66 2.80
C ALA A 107 2.08 1.15 2.77
N TYR A 108 2.30 -0.15 2.55
CA TYR A 108 3.66 -0.69 2.35
C TYR A 108 4.35 -0.08 1.13
N ILE A 109 3.66 -0.02 -0.02
CA ILE A 109 4.22 0.58 -1.23
C ILE A 109 4.54 2.07 -0.99
N HIS A 110 3.63 2.81 -0.35
CA HIS A 110 3.83 4.22 0.01
C HIS A 110 5.05 4.41 0.93
N LEU A 111 5.16 3.60 1.98
CA LEU A 111 6.25 3.63 2.94
C LEU A 111 7.61 3.38 2.26
N PHE A 112 7.75 2.27 1.53
CA PHE A 112 9.02 1.91 0.92
C PHE A 112 9.39 2.80 -0.27
N ARG A 113 8.42 3.28 -1.06
CA ARG A 113 8.69 4.31 -2.08
C ARG A 113 9.32 5.54 -1.47
N ASN A 114 8.75 6.04 -0.37
CA ASN A 114 9.26 7.22 0.33
C ASN A 114 10.57 6.96 1.06
N PHE A 115 10.76 5.75 1.59
CA PHE A 115 12.03 5.29 2.13
C PHE A 115 13.16 5.37 1.10
N PHE A 116 12.98 4.76 -0.08
CA PHE A 116 14.01 4.71 -1.12
C PHE A 116 14.25 6.10 -1.75
N LYS A 117 13.22 6.95 -1.85
CA LYS A 117 13.38 8.36 -2.30
C LYS A 117 13.92 9.31 -1.22
N ALA A 118 14.27 8.78 -0.04
CA ALA A 118 14.75 9.55 1.11
C ALA A 118 13.82 10.72 1.50
N ALA A 119 12.50 10.52 1.36
CA ALA A 119 11.52 11.58 1.59
C ALA A 119 11.42 11.98 3.07
N TYR A 120 11.94 11.14 3.98
CA TYR A 120 11.98 11.35 5.43
C TYR A 120 13.02 12.37 5.91
N LYS A 121 13.94 12.80 5.03
CA LYS A 121 14.97 13.77 5.39
C LYS A 121 14.36 15.14 5.68
N LYS A 122 15.12 15.99 6.37
CA LYS A 122 14.76 17.37 6.72
C LYS A 122 14.04 18.10 5.57
N PRO A 123 12.90 18.78 5.83
CA PRO A 123 12.23 19.01 7.12
C PRO A 123 11.07 18.02 7.43
N ARG A 124 11.09 16.81 6.86
CA ARG A 124 9.96 15.86 6.88
C ARG A 124 10.14 14.73 7.89
N GLU A 125 11.00 14.88 8.89
CA GLU A 125 11.27 13.86 9.89
C GLU A 125 10.00 13.52 10.68
N LEU A 126 9.26 14.55 11.14
CA LEU A 126 8.01 14.35 11.87
C LEU A 126 6.91 13.77 10.98
N LEU A 127 6.82 14.21 9.71
CA LEU A 127 5.89 13.64 8.73
C LEU A 127 6.13 12.12 8.58
N TRP A 128 7.39 11.72 8.48
CA TRP A 128 7.78 10.31 8.40
C TRP A 128 7.43 9.52 9.67
N ILE A 129 7.77 10.04 10.86
CA ILE A 129 7.46 9.36 12.14
C ILE A 129 5.96 9.15 12.28
N VAL A 130 5.15 10.20 12.04
CA VAL A 130 3.69 10.09 12.08
C VAL A 130 3.19 9.06 11.04
N GLY A 131 3.78 9.03 9.85
CA GLY A 131 3.44 8.03 8.83
C GLY A 131 3.76 6.59 9.23
N VAL A 132 4.91 6.35 9.86
CA VAL A 132 5.29 5.03 10.39
C VAL A 132 4.33 4.62 11.53
N LEU A 133 4.01 5.54 12.45
CA LEU A 133 3.04 5.28 13.53
C LEU A 133 1.64 4.98 12.98
N ALA A 134 1.21 5.69 11.93
CA ALA A 134 -0.05 5.41 11.24
C ALA A 134 -0.05 4.03 10.57
N GLY A 135 1.08 3.59 10.00
CA GLY A 135 1.24 2.24 9.48
C GLY A 135 1.13 1.16 10.57
N VAL A 136 1.75 1.38 11.73
CA VAL A 136 1.60 0.47 12.89
C VAL A 136 0.17 0.42 13.37
N MET A 137 -0.49 1.57 13.50
CA MET A 137 -1.89 1.65 13.92
C MET A 137 -2.83 1.01 12.89
N THR A 138 -2.48 1.06 11.61
CA THR A 138 -3.22 0.36 10.54
C THR A 138 -3.17 -1.16 10.74
N LEU A 139 -1.99 -1.73 10.99
CA LEU A 139 -1.83 -3.16 11.27
C LEU A 139 -2.54 -3.57 12.57
N ASN A 140 -2.45 -2.75 13.62
CA ASN A 140 -3.17 -3.00 14.87
C ASN A 140 -4.69 -2.99 14.68
N THR A 141 -5.22 -2.00 13.97
CA THR A 141 -6.66 -1.90 13.68
C THR A 141 -7.11 -3.10 12.84
N ALA A 142 -6.32 -3.53 11.86
CA ALA A 142 -6.62 -4.70 11.04
C ALA A 142 -6.58 -6.02 11.84
N PHE A 143 -5.62 -6.18 12.75
CA PHE A 143 -5.57 -7.31 13.68
C PHE A 143 -6.86 -7.41 14.50
N LEU A 144 -7.27 -6.32 15.14
CA LEU A 144 -8.49 -6.29 15.95
C LEU A 144 -9.74 -6.57 15.10
N GLY A 145 -9.82 -6.02 13.89
CA GLY A 145 -10.96 -6.23 12.98
C GLY A 145 -11.09 -7.67 12.51
N TYR A 146 -9.97 -8.35 12.28
CA TYR A 146 -9.96 -9.77 11.95
C TYR A 146 -10.38 -10.65 13.14
N VAL A 147 -9.97 -10.29 14.36
CA VAL A 147 -10.40 -11.00 15.59
C VAL A 147 -11.92 -10.92 15.75
N LEU A 148 -12.58 -9.82 15.36
CA LEU A 148 -14.04 -9.67 15.48
C LEU A 148 -14.85 -10.70 14.69
N VAL A 149 -14.25 -11.42 13.74
CA VAL A 149 -14.93 -12.47 12.97
C VAL A 149 -15.34 -13.65 13.87
N GLY A 150 -14.55 -13.97 14.89
CA GLY A 150 -14.85 -15.05 15.84
C GLY A 150 -14.78 -16.47 15.25
N ASP A 151 -14.12 -16.65 14.12
CA ASP A 151 -13.82 -17.98 13.56
C ASP A 151 -12.60 -18.61 14.26
N ILE A 152 -12.22 -19.83 13.85
CA ILE A 152 -11.02 -20.50 14.41
C ILE A 152 -9.75 -19.64 14.27
N THR A 153 -9.66 -18.86 13.21
CA THR A 153 -8.49 -18.07 12.86
C THR A 153 -8.36 -16.83 13.76
N ALA A 154 -9.48 -16.32 14.30
CA ALA A 154 -9.52 -15.27 15.30
C ALA A 154 -9.02 -15.73 16.68
N ASP A 155 -9.34 -16.97 17.09
CA ASP A 155 -8.89 -17.51 18.38
C ASP A 155 -7.36 -17.66 18.43
N ASP A 156 -6.78 -18.14 17.33
CA ASP A 156 -5.33 -18.25 17.20
C ASP A 156 -4.63 -16.89 17.22
N ALA A 157 -5.22 -15.88 16.57
CA ALA A 157 -4.71 -14.52 16.64
C ALA A 157 -4.74 -13.94 18.07
N ILE A 158 -5.81 -14.22 18.83
CA ILE A 158 -5.87 -13.84 20.26
C ILE A 158 -4.76 -14.54 21.05
N ASN A 159 -4.52 -15.83 20.82
CA ASN A 159 -3.49 -16.59 21.53
C ASN A 159 -2.08 -16.07 21.22
N VAL A 160 -1.79 -15.75 19.95
CA VAL A 160 -0.53 -15.09 19.57
C VAL A 160 -0.40 -13.73 20.25
N GLY A 161 -1.46 -12.91 20.24
CA GLY A 161 -1.48 -11.62 20.94
C GLY A 161 -1.23 -11.76 22.44
N LYS A 162 -1.83 -12.75 23.09
CA LYS A 162 -1.60 -13.10 24.50
C LYS A 162 -0.14 -13.42 24.77
N GLY A 163 0.46 -14.27 23.93
CA GLY A 163 1.87 -14.62 24.02
C GLY A 163 2.79 -13.40 23.87
N VAL A 164 2.50 -12.49 22.93
CA VAL A 164 3.32 -11.28 22.75
C VAL A 164 3.26 -10.39 24.00
N VAL A 165 2.08 -10.17 24.57
CA VAL A 165 1.92 -9.35 25.78
C VAL A 165 2.66 -9.95 26.97
N THR A 166 2.49 -11.25 27.26
CA THR A 166 3.19 -11.90 28.37
C THR A 166 4.69 -12.03 28.11
N GLY A 167 5.11 -12.18 26.85
CA GLY A 167 6.52 -12.15 26.46
C GLY A 167 7.17 -10.78 26.71
N VAL A 168 6.49 -9.69 26.35
CA VAL A 168 7.04 -8.33 26.46
C VAL A 168 7.00 -7.80 27.90
N PHE A 169 5.89 -8.02 28.61
CA PHE A 169 5.67 -7.46 29.96
C PHE A 169 5.96 -8.44 31.09
N GLY A 170 6.32 -9.69 30.77
CA GLY A 170 6.42 -10.79 31.74
C GLY A 170 5.05 -11.34 32.13
N THR A 171 5.02 -12.52 32.75
CA THR A 171 3.78 -13.23 33.08
C THR A 171 2.88 -12.43 34.03
N ASP A 172 3.45 -11.85 35.09
CA ASP A 172 2.66 -11.19 36.13
C ASP A 172 1.97 -9.93 35.60
N LEU A 173 2.75 -8.94 35.13
CA LEU A 173 2.20 -7.71 34.55
C LEU A 173 1.41 -8.00 33.25
N GLY A 174 1.88 -8.96 32.45
CA GLY A 174 1.21 -9.39 31.24
C GLY A 174 -0.21 -9.89 31.50
N ASN A 175 -0.43 -10.69 32.53
CA ASN A 175 -1.77 -11.18 32.88
C ASN A 175 -2.74 -10.04 33.26
N TYR A 176 -2.26 -9.02 33.97
CA TYR A 176 -3.08 -7.82 34.25
C TYR A 176 -3.41 -7.04 32.97
N ILE A 177 -2.44 -6.89 32.06
CA ILE A 177 -2.67 -6.24 30.76
C ILE A 177 -3.65 -7.05 29.91
N LEU A 178 -3.53 -8.38 29.88
CA LEU A 178 -4.45 -9.26 29.16
C LEU A 178 -5.87 -9.20 29.71
N ALA A 179 -6.00 -9.20 31.04
CA ALA A 179 -7.30 -9.01 31.68
C ALA A 179 -7.90 -7.64 31.35
N LEU A 180 -7.12 -6.62 30.97
CA LEU A 180 -7.59 -5.33 30.47
C LEU A 180 -7.92 -5.35 28.96
N LEU A 181 -7.10 -6.02 28.15
CA LEU A 181 -7.27 -6.05 26.70
C LEU A 181 -8.38 -7.00 26.23
N PHE A 182 -8.45 -8.20 26.81
CA PHE A 182 -9.36 -9.26 26.40
C PHE A 182 -10.38 -9.65 27.48
N GLY A 183 -10.26 -9.13 28.71
CA GLY A 183 -11.21 -9.50 29.77
C GLY A 183 -11.01 -10.93 30.28
N THR A 184 -12.02 -11.45 31.00
CA THR A 184 -11.94 -12.75 31.69
C THR A 184 -12.69 -13.88 30.97
N ASP A 185 -13.62 -13.55 30.10
CA ASP A 185 -14.42 -14.51 29.34
C ASP A 185 -14.52 -14.12 27.85
N VAL A 186 -15.15 -14.98 27.06
CA VAL A 186 -15.24 -14.85 25.60
C VAL A 186 -16.13 -13.68 25.18
N GLU A 187 -17.25 -13.46 25.88
CA GLU A 187 -18.17 -12.35 25.58
C GLU A 187 -17.49 -11.01 25.83
N GLU A 188 -16.78 -10.91 26.95
CA GLU A 188 -16.01 -9.75 27.31
C GLU A 188 -14.85 -9.51 26.33
N THR A 189 -14.22 -10.58 25.85
CA THR A 189 -13.15 -10.52 24.82
C THR A 189 -13.64 -9.77 23.59
N TYR A 190 -14.73 -10.21 22.96
CA TYR A 190 -15.20 -9.60 21.72
C TYR A 190 -15.78 -8.19 21.95
N ARG A 191 -16.42 -7.94 23.10
CA ARG A 191 -16.87 -6.59 23.46
C ARG A 191 -15.69 -5.61 23.57
N ARG A 192 -14.59 -6.01 24.21
CA ARG A 192 -13.39 -5.18 24.36
C ARG A 192 -12.63 -5.03 23.06
N VAL A 193 -12.46 -6.10 22.29
CA VAL A 193 -11.85 -6.05 20.95
C VAL A 193 -12.63 -5.09 20.05
N LEU A 194 -13.97 -5.10 20.10
CA LEU A 194 -14.80 -4.16 19.33
C LEU A 194 -14.53 -2.72 19.74
N ALA A 195 -14.52 -2.44 21.04
CA ALA A 195 -14.19 -1.12 21.55
C ALA A 195 -12.79 -0.67 21.11
N PHE A 196 -11.77 -1.53 21.26
CA PHE A 196 -10.40 -1.21 20.85
C PHE A 196 -10.26 -1.06 19.34
N HIS A 197 -11.01 -1.80 18.53
CA HIS A 197 -11.00 -1.64 17.08
C HIS A 197 -11.50 -0.25 16.67
N ILE A 198 -12.62 0.20 17.24
CA ILE A 198 -13.19 1.52 16.99
C ILE A 198 -12.27 2.63 17.51
N ILE A 199 -11.73 2.49 18.72
CA ILE A 199 -10.77 3.44 19.30
C ILE A 199 -9.52 3.53 18.42
N SER A 200 -8.98 2.40 17.96
CA SER A 200 -7.80 2.37 17.09
C SER A 200 -8.07 3.01 15.74
N ALA A 201 -9.25 2.80 15.16
CA ALA A 201 -9.67 3.48 13.94
C ALA A 201 -9.79 5.00 14.13
N ALA A 202 -10.32 5.46 15.27
CA ALA A 202 -10.39 6.89 15.61
C ALA A 202 -8.98 7.50 15.80
N LEU A 203 -8.08 6.80 16.49
CA LEU A 203 -6.68 7.22 16.64
C LEU A 203 -5.95 7.25 15.29
N LEU A 204 -6.21 6.27 14.42
CA LEU A 204 -5.68 6.25 13.05
C LEU A 204 -6.18 7.45 12.23
N MET A 205 -7.45 7.83 12.39
CA MET A 205 -8.00 9.04 11.78
C MET A 205 -7.25 10.30 12.25
N LEU A 206 -6.97 10.43 13.54
CA LEU A 206 -6.19 11.55 14.08
C LEU A 206 -4.76 11.56 13.52
N LEU A 207 -4.11 10.40 13.42
CA LEU A 207 -2.79 10.28 12.81
C LEU A 207 -2.81 10.66 11.32
N PHE A 208 -3.87 10.32 10.59
CA PHE A 208 -4.03 10.74 9.19
C PHE A 208 -4.21 12.24 9.07
N VAL A 209 -5.04 12.87 9.92
CA VAL A 209 -5.18 14.33 9.97
C VAL A 209 -3.83 14.99 10.26
N ALA A 210 -3.09 14.50 11.26
CA ALA A 210 -1.76 15.00 11.59
C ALA A 210 -0.76 14.82 10.42
N HIS A 211 -0.78 13.65 9.78
CA HIS A 211 0.08 13.35 8.63
C HIS A 211 -0.21 14.27 7.45
N MET A 212 -1.49 14.50 7.13
CA MET A 212 -1.90 15.40 6.06
C MET A 212 -1.57 16.86 6.41
N ALA A 213 -1.79 17.30 7.65
CA ALA A 213 -1.42 18.65 8.08
C ALA A 213 0.10 18.92 7.93
N LEU A 214 0.94 17.94 8.28
CA LEU A 214 2.39 18.02 8.07
C LEU A 214 2.76 17.99 6.59
N PHE A 215 2.02 17.24 5.78
CA PHE A 215 2.19 17.25 4.33
C PHE A 215 1.83 18.61 3.73
N GLU A 216 0.74 19.25 4.16
CA GLU A 216 0.37 20.60 3.74
C GLU A 216 1.46 21.62 4.16
N ALA A 217 2.06 21.45 5.34
CA ALA A 217 3.15 22.31 5.81
C ALA A 217 4.42 22.20 4.96
N TYR A 218 4.86 20.99 4.57
CA TYR A 218 6.19 20.77 3.96
C TYR A 218 6.18 20.29 2.51
N GLY A 219 5.05 19.80 2.02
CA GLY A 219 4.84 19.27 0.69
C GLY A 219 5.64 17.99 0.36
N PRO A 220 5.44 17.43 -0.84
CA PRO A 220 6.27 16.35 -1.33
C PRO A 220 7.72 16.84 -1.54
N PRO A 221 8.70 15.94 -1.52
CA PRO A 221 10.05 16.31 -1.91
C PRO A 221 10.12 16.62 -3.40
N ALA A 222 10.88 17.67 -3.76
CA ALA A 222 11.11 18.07 -5.15
C ALA A 222 11.67 16.92 -6.01
N ASP A 223 11.40 17.02 -7.32
CA ASP A 223 11.85 16.04 -8.31
C ASP A 223 13.38 15.85 -8.21
N PRO A 224 13.89 14.63 -8.39
CA PRO A 224 15.32 14.40 -8.33
C PRO A 224 16.16 15.22 -9.33
N LYS A 225 15.61 15.59 -10.49
CA LYS A 225 16.27 16.46 -11.47
C LYS A 225 16.44 17.90 -10.95
N GLU A 226 15.43 18.40 -10.25
CA GLU A 226 15.41 19.75 -9.68
C GLU A 226 16.31 19.83 -8.44
N SER A 227 16.09 18.92 -7.48
CA SER A 227 16.83 18.90 -6.23
C SER A 227 18.29 18.41 -6.37
N ARG A 228 18.68 17.89 -7.54
CA ARG A 228 19.96 17.20 -7.77
C ARG A 228 20.24 16.11 -6.74
N TRP A 229 19.17 15.43 -6.30
CA TRP A 229 19.21 14.45 -5.22
C TRP A 229 19.69 14.98 -3.86
N LYS A 230 19.63 16.30 -3.62
CA LYS A 230 19.98 16.89 -2.31
C LYS A 230 18.74 17.10 -1.44
N ALA A 231 18.84 16.83 -0.15
CA ALA A 231 17.76 17.06 0.80
C ALA A 231 17.57 18.55 1.11
N SER A 232 18.68 19.29 1.22
CA SER A 232 18.72 20.74 1.36
C SER A 232 17.95 21.51 0.26
N LEU A 233 17.89 20.96 -0.96
CA LEU A 233 17.21 21.54 -2.12
C LEU A 233 15.85 20.89 -2.42
N SER A 234 15.25 20.19 -1.44
CA SER A 234 14.05 19.38 -1.66
C SER A 234 12.71 20.09 -1.39
N ILE A 235 12.72 21.36 -1.00
CA ILE A 235 11.50 22.13 -0.69
C ILE A 235 11.04 22.87 -1.95
N ILE A 236 9.78 22.65 -2.33
CA ILE A 236 9.15 23.33 -3.46
C ILE A 236 8.61 24.69 -3.00
N SER A 237 9.11 25.77 -3.60
CA SER A 237 8.61 27.13 -3.35
C SER A 237 7.16 27.28 -3.80
N GLN A 238 6.31 27.85 -2.95
CA GLN A 238 4.90 28.14 -3.26
C GLN A 238 4.70 29.37 -4.16
N THR A 239 5.77 30.08 -4.51
CA THR A 239 5.75 31.18 -5.49
C THR A 239 5.95 30.72 -6.93
N ARG A 240 6.18 29.42 -7.16
CA ARG A 240 6.34 28.84 -8.49
C ARG A 240 5.07 29.01 -9.34
N LYS A 241 5.26 29.26 -10.64
CA LYS A 241 4.17 29.48 -11.61
C LYS A 241 3.54 28.19 -12.12
N ASP A 242 4.23 27.06 -12.01
CA ASP A 242 3.79 25.75 -12.52
C ASP A 242 3.05 24.89 -11.46
N LEU A 243 2.56 25.53 -10.41
CA LEU A 243 1.80 24.88 -9.35
C LEU A 243 0.30 24.85 -9.69
N ALA A 244 -0.31 23.68 -9.53
CA ALA A 244 -1.75 23.51 -9.67
C ALA A 244 -2.49 24.16 -8.51
N PRO A 245 -3.57 24.92 -8.76
CA PRO A 245 -4.42 25.43 -7.69
C PRO A 245 -5.05 24.26 -6.93
N TRP A 246 -5.28 24.42 -5.62
CA TRP A 246 -5.87 23.33 -4.85
C TRP A 246 -7.32 23.07 -5.29
N PHE A 247 -8.14 24.13 -5.37
CA PHE A 247 -9.48 24.06 -5.93
C PHE A 247 -9.51 24.72 -7.33
N PRO A 248 -10.21 24.11 -8.31
CA PRO A 248 -10.83 22.78 -8.26
C PRO A 248 -9.84 21.65 -8.57
N THR A 249 -8.62 21.97 -8.98
CA THR A 249 -7.72 21.08 -9.71
C THR A 249 -7.20 19.91 -8.85
N ASN A 250 -6.58 20.14 -7.69
CA ASN A 250 -6.18 19.03 -6.81
C ASN A 250 -7.39 18.22 -6.32
N LEU A 251 -8.49 18.90 -5.99
CA LEU A 251 -9.72 18.25 -5.53
C LEU A 251 -10.26 17.25 -6.57
N LEU A 252 -10.38 17.66 -7.83
CA LEU A 252 -10.85 16.78 -8.91
C LEU A 252 -9.93 15.59 -9.12
N TYR A 253 -8.62 15.77 -8.93
CA TYR A 253 -7.68 14.66 -9.00
C TYR A 253 -7.80 13.71 -7.80
N ILE A 254 -8.07 14.21 -6.59
CA ILE A 254 -8.38 13.37 -5.42
C ILE A 254 -9.63 12.53 -5.67
N LEU A 255 -10.68 13.13 -6.25
CA LEU A 255 -11.92 12.43 -6.61
C LEU A 255 -11.66 11.37 -7.69
N TYR A 256 -10.85 11.69 -8.70
CA TYR A 256 -10.38 10.73 -9.69
C TYR A 256 -9.68 9.52 -9.04
N MET A 257 -8.69 9.78 -8.18
CA MET A 257 -7.93 8.74 -7.49
C MET A 257 -8.82 7.90 -6.55
N THR A 258 -9.80 8.53 -5.91
CA THR A 258 -10.78 7.87 -5.03
C THR A 258 -11.68 6.93 -5.83
N GLY A 259 -12.28 7.42 -6.93
CA GLY A 259 -13.11 6.59 -7.81
C GLY A 259 -12.33 5.42 -8.41
N LEU A 260 -11.05 5.63 -8.77
CA LEU A 260 -10.18 4.56 -9.25
C LEU A 260 -9.89 3.53 -8.15
N THR A 261 -9.61 3.98 -6.92
CA THR A 261 -9.33 3.11 -5.78
C THR A 261 -10.54 2.26 -5.41
N TRP A 262 -11.72 2.87 -5.29
CA TRP A 262 -12.96 2.16 -4.96
C TRP A 262 -13.44 1.28 -6.10
N GLY A 263 -13.27 1.74 -7.35
CA GLY A 263 -13.54 0.95 -8.54
C GLY A 263 -12.68 -0.31 -8.63
N LEU A 264 -11.37 -0.18 -8.41
CA LEU A 264 -10.45 -1.32 -8.36
C LEU A 264 -10.78 -2.29 -7.22
N LEU A 265 -11.06 -1.76 -6.03
CA LEU A 265 -11.49 -2.56 -4.87
C LEU A 265 -12.69 -3.46 -5.22
N LEU A 266 -13.73 -2.85 -5.78
CA LEU A 266 -14.97 -3.55 -6.12
C LEU A 266 -14.80 -4.49 -7.32
N ALA A 267 -13.95 -4.14 -8.28
CA ALA A 267 -13.61 -5.01 -9.40
C ALA A 267 -12.91 -6.30 -8.91
N LEU A 268 -11.91 -6.17 -8.04
CA LEU A 268 -11.20 -7.30 -7.46
C LEU A 268 -12.12 -8.17 -6.60
N LEU A 269 -13.01 -7.55 -5.82
CA LEU A 269 -14.02 -8.27 -5.04
C LEU A 269 -15.01 -9.01 -5.94
N SER A 270 -15.46 -8.39 -7.03
CA SER A 270 -16.33 -9.03 -8.03
C SER A 270 -15.68 -10.29 -8.58
N ILE A 271 -14.44 -10.20 -9.06
CA ILE A 271 -13.69 -11.34 -9.57
C ILE A 271 -13.59 -12.41 -8.49
N ALA A 272 -13.21 -12.04 -7.27
CA ALA A 272 -13.10 -12.98 -6.17
C ALA A 272 -14.41 -13.74 -5.95
N LEU A 273 -15.54 -13.05 -5.75
CA LEU A 273 -16.85 -13.69 -5.57
C LEU A 273 -17.33 -14.50 -6.79
N SER A 274 -16.80 -14.19 -7.98
CA SER A 274 -17.05 -14.94 -9.21
C SER A 274 -16.28 -16.26 -9.25
N LEU A 275 -15.09 -16.32 -8.66
CA LEU A 275 -14.27 -17.52 -8.58
C LEU A 275 -14.84 -18.42 -7.48
N GLY A 276 -15.44 -19.56 -7.86
CA GLY A 276 -16.11 -20.47 -6.91
C GLY A 276 -15.18 -21.14 -5.88
N SER A 277 -13.86 -21.04 -6.07
CA SER A 277 -12.85 -21.51 -5.12
C SER A 277 -11.68 -20.54 -5.13
N ILE A 278 -11.41 -19.95 -3.97
CA ILE A 278 -10.32 -19.00 -3.77
C ILE A 278 -9.46 -19.51 -2.60
N HIS A 279 -8.16 -19.31 -2.71
CA HIS A 279 -7.24 -19.63 -1.61
C HIS A 279 -7.66 -18.92 -0.30
N PRO A 280 -7.65 -19.59 0.88
CA PRO A 280 -8.19 -19.01 2.11
C PRO A 280 -7.54 -17.69 2.52
N LEU A 281 -6.26 -17.46 2.16
CA LEU A 281 -5.53 -16.20 2.43
C LEU A 281 -6.19 -14.94 1.86
N ILE A 282 -6.98 -15.09 0.80
CA ILE A 282 -7.68 -13.99 0.14
C ILE A 282 -9.18 -14.29 0.02
N SER A 283 -9.69 -15.29 0.76
CA SER A 283 -11.10 -15.62 0.77
C SER A 283 -11.92 -14.46 1.35
N PRO A 284 -13.04 -14.05 0.71
CA PRO A 284 -13.96 -13.08 1.28
C PRO A 284 -14.87 -13.68 2.38
N LEU A 285 -14.87 -15.00 2.53
CA LEU A 285 -15.72 -15.72 3.48
C LEU A 285 -14.98 -16.05 4.79
N PRO A 286 -15.66 -16.07 5.94
CA PRO A 286 -15.06 -16.48 7.21
C PRO A 286 -14.59 -17.94 7.17
N GLY A 287 -13.64 -18.27 8.06
CA GLY A 287 -13.32 -19.67 8.34
C GLY A 287 -14.43 -20.38 9.11
N PRO A 288 -14.25 -21.68 9.41
CA PRO A 288 -15.21 -22.43 10.23
C PRO A 288 -15.29 -21.87 11.66
N PRO A 289 -16.38 -22.15 12.40
CA PRO A 289 -16.54 -21.69 13.76
C PRO A 289 -15.44 -22.24 14.67
N ARG A 290 -15.17 -21.50 15.75
CA ARG A 290 -14.22 -21.91 16.78
C ARG A 290 -14.49 -23.34 17.27
N GLY A 291 -13.41 -24.10 17.48
CA GLY A 291 -13.47 -25.48 17.97
C GLY A 291 -13.70 -26.54 16.89
N THR A 292 -13.82 -26.14 15.62
CA THR A 292 -13.83 -27.08 14.50
C THR A 292 -12.43 -27.67 14.31
N ILE A 293 -12.32 -29.00 14.22
CA ILE A 293 -11.05 -29.67 13.92
C ILE A 293 -10.74 -29.42 12.45
N SER A 294 -9.63 -28.73 12.17
CA SER A 294 -9.13 -28.48 10.83
C SER A 294 -7.93 -29.38 10.55
N GLU A 295 -7.86 -29.96 9.35
CA GLU A 295 -6.69 -30.72 8.88
C GLU A 295 -5.45 -29.84 8.69
N HIS A 296 -5.64 -28.53 8.51
CA HIS A 296 -4.56 -27.55 8.37
C HIS A 296 -4.55 -26.54 9.52
N PRO A 297 -3.36 -26.19 10.06
CA PRO A 297 -3.24 -25.13 11.04
C PRO A 297 -3.81 -23.81 10.49
N PRO A 298 -4.63 -23.08 11.26
CA PRO A 298 -5.06 -21.75 10.87
C PRO A 298 -3.83 -20.85 10.74
N TYR A 299 -3.74 -20.12 9.63
CA TYR A 299 -2.71 -19.12 9.43
C TYR A 299 -3.33 -17.73 9.39
N PRO A 300 -2.60 -16.69 9.84
CA PRO A 300 -3.14 -15.34 9.87
C PRO A 300 -3.25 -14.75 8.45
N PRO A 301 -3.90 -13.57 8.31
CA PRO A 301 -3.93 -12.84 7.05
C PRO A 301 -2.54 -12.62 6.46
N TRP A 302 -2.46 -12.49 5.12
CA TRP A 302 -1.18 -12.44 4.39
C TRP A 302 -0.19 -11.40 4.95
N PHE A 303 -0.68 -10.27 5.46
CA PHE A 303 0.13 -9.19 6.01
C PHE A 303 0.71 -9.48 7.40
N PHE A 304 0.38 -10.62 8.03
CA PHE A 304 0.98 -11.12 9.27
C PHE A 304 1.75 -12.43 9.11
N LEU A 305 1.69 -13.08 7.94
CA LEU A 305 2.43 -14.31 7.68
C LEU A 305 3.94 -14.17 7.88
N PHE A 306 4.49 -12.99 7.59
CA PHE A 306 5.91 -12.72 7.82
C PHE A 306 6.30 -12.97 9.29
N PHE A 307 5.48 -12.48 10.22
CA PHE A 307 5.75 -12.63 11.65
C PHE A 307 5.41 -14.04 12.12
N TYR A 308 4.32 -14.62 11.62
CA TYR A 308 3.94 -16.00 11.90
C TYR A 308 5.09 -16.97 11.57
N LYS A 309 5.73 -16.84 10.40
CA LYS A 309 6.89 -17.66 10.06
C LYS A 309 8.10 -17.41 10.96
N VAL A 310 8.35 -16.17 11.38
CA VAL A 310 9.45 -15.88 12.32
C VAL A 310 9.17 -16.45 13.71
N ALA A 311 7.90 -16.57 14.11
CA ALA A 311 7.51 -17.24 15.36
C ALA A 311 7.82 -18.74 15.33
N ASP A 312 7.85 -19.37 14.15
CA ASP A 312 8.24 -20.78 14.00
C ASP A 312 9.75 -21.02 14.20
N PHE A 313 10.57 -19.96 14.31
CA PHE A 313 12.02 -20.10 14.44
C PHE A 313 12.40 -20.53 15.86
N VAL A 314 12.58 -21.84 16.06
CA VAL A 314 12.80 -22.41 17.40
C VAL A 314 14.07 -21.92 18.08
N PHE A 315 15.10 -21.52 17.31
CA PHE A 315 16.33 -20.96 17.85
C PHE A 315 16.17 -19.52 18.38
N LEU A 316 15.05 -18.85 18.07
CA LEU A 316 14.66 -17.60 18.67
C LEU A 316 13.77 -17.80 19.91
N SER A 317 13.35 -19.04 20.24
CA SER A 317 12.60 -19.26 21.48
C SER A 317 13.50 -19.13 22.72
N ILE A 318 13.03 -18.43 23.76
CA ILE A 318 13.69 -18.40 25.07
C ILE A 318 13.20 -19.61 25.86
N GLN A 319 14.01 -20.67 25.89
CA GLN A 319 13.68 -21.95 26.53
C GLN A 319 14.01 -22.00 28.02
N SER A 320 14.79 -21.05 28.54
CA SER A 320 15.13 -20.94 29.95
C SER A 320 15.25 -19.47 30.34
N PRO A 321 14.91 -19.08 31.59
CA PRO A 321 14.94 -17.68 31.98
C PRO A 321 16.36 -17.12 31.86
N ILE A 322 16.49 -15.92 31.30
CA ILE A 322 17.76 -15.23 31.15
C ILE A 322 17.90 -14.24 32.29
N VAL A 323 18.90 -14.42 33.15
CA VAL A 323 19.20 -13.50 34.26
C VAL A 323 20.34 -12.58 33.86
N ILE A 324 20.06 -11.27 33.75
CA ILE A 324 21.05 -10.23 33.48
C ILE A 324 21.37 -9.50 34.79
N ASN A 325 22.60 -9.65 35.27
CA ASN A 325 23.07 -8.98 36.48
C ASN A 325 23.77 -7.65 36.12
N LEU A 326 23.16 -6.52 36.50
CA LEU A 326 23.69 -5.17 36.32
C LEU A 326 24.19 -4.60 37.67
N GLY A 327 24.93 -5.41 38.41
CA GLY A 327 25.44 -5.06 39.75
C GLY A 327 24.35 -5.14 40.82
N ILE A 328 23.70 -4.01 41.14
CA ILE A 328 22.69 -3.92 42.21
C ILE A 328 21.30 -4.38 41.72
N ILE A 329 21.10 -4.42 40.40
CA ILE A 329 19.83 -4.79 39.77
C ILE A 329 20.03 -6.08 38.99
N SER A 330 19.23 -7.10 39.30
CA SER A 330 19.08 -8.30 38.47
C SER A 330 17.79 -8.20 37.67
N ILE A 331 17.87 -8.33 36.35
CA ILE A 331 16.73 -8.35 35.44
C ILE A 331 16.57 -9.79 34.95
N THR A 332 15.44 -10.42 35.25
CA THR A 332 15.10 -11.76 34.77
C THR A 332 14.13 -11.65 33.61
N ILE A 333 14.54 -12.15 32.44
CA ILE A 333 13.67 -12.31 31.27
C ILE A 333 13.08 -13.72 31.34
N PRO A 334 11.75 -13.88 31.42
CA PRO A 334 11.12 -15.18 31.55
C PRO A 334 11.24 -15.99 30.25
N GLU A 335 10.96 -17.29 30.36
CA GLU A 335 10.77 -18.16 29.19
C GLU A 335 9.68 -17.59 28.29
N SER A 336 9.96 -17.52 27.00
CA SER A 336 9.04 -16.97 26.03
C SER A 336 9.34 -17.51 24.63
N PRO A 337 8.41 -18.24 24.01
CA PRO A 337 8.59 -18.69 22.64
C PRO A 337 8.49 -17.55 21.61
N ILE A 338 7.97 -16.37 22.00
CA ILE A 338 7.55 -15.32 21.05
C ILE A 338 8.29 -14.00 21.23
N LEU A 339 8.95 -13.74 22.37
CA LEU A 339 9.60 -12.45 22.64
C LEU A 339 10.71 -12.12 21.63
N LEU A 340 11.70 -13.00 21.41
CA LEU A 340 12.75 -12.72 20.43
C LEU A 340 12.24 -12.76 18.98
N PRO A 341 11.33 -13.67 18.57
CA PRO A 341 10.65 -13.56 17.28
C PRO A 341 9.98 -12.21 17.07
N PHE A 342 9.30 -11.67 18.09
CA PHE A 342 8.68 -10.35 18.03
C PHE A 342 9.71 -9.23 17.88
N ILE A 343 10.81 -9.31 18.64
CA ILE A 343 11.89 -8.33 18.56
C ILE A 343 12.54 -8.35 17.17
N VAL A 344 12.97 -9.52 16.70
CA VAL A 344 13.66 -9.68 15.41
C VAL A 344 12.71 -9.40 14.25
N GLY A 345 11.49 -9.90 14.34
CA GLY A 345 10.56 -9.89 13.22
C GLY A 345 9.77 -8.59 13.05
N ILE A 346 9.51 -7.87 14.14
CA ILE A 346 8.69 -6.64 14.13
C ILE A 346 9.46 -5.46 14.73
N ALA A 347 9.91 -5.58 15.99
CA ALA A 347 10.38 -4.42 16.74
C ALA A 347 11.66 -3.79 16.15
N LEU A 348 12.65 -4.60 15.74
CA LEU A 348 13.90 -4.11 15.16
C LEU A 348 13.71 -3.42 13.79
N PRO A 349 13.02 -4.01 12.79
CA PRO A 349 12.71 -3.33 11.55
C PRO A 349 11.94 -2.02 11.77
N LEU A 350 10.94 -2.04 12.66
CA LEU A 350 10.13 -0.86 12.97
C LEU A 350 10.94 0.24 13.65
N LEU A 351 11.79 -0.12 14.62
CA LEU A 351 12.68 0.82 15.30
C LEU A 351 13.65 1.47 14.31
N TYR A 352 14.22 0.68 13.38
CA TYR A 352 15.06 1.23 12.32
C TYR A 352 14.27 2.21 11.44
N LEU A 353 13.05 1.88 11.04
CA LEU A 353 12.20 2.78 10.24
C LEU A 353 11.89 4.07 11.02
N LEU A 354 11.61 4.03 12.32
CA LEU A 354 11.40 5.22 13.13
C LEU A 354 12.66 6.10 13.25
N LEU A 355 13.83 5.46 13.37
CA LEU A 355 15.09 6.14 13.60
C LEU A 355 15.83 6.55 12.32
N VAL A 356 15.45 6.04 11.14
CA VAL A 356 16.16 6.33 9.89
C VAL A 356 16.36 7.83 9.59
N PRO A 357 15.44 8.77 9.93
CA PRO A 357 15.70 10.19 9.70
C PRO A 357 16.91 10.72 10.46
N PHE A 358 17.23 10.12 11.62
CA PHE A 358 18.33 10.50 12.50
C PHE A 358 19.61 9.69 12.23
N LEU A 359 19.46 8.47 11.72
CA LEU A 359 20.57 7.59 11.34
C LEU A 359 21.18 8.00 9.99
N ASP A 360 20.35 8.36 9.00
CA ASP A 360 20.81 8.77 7.67
C ASP A 360 21.11 10.27 7.60
N ARG A 361 22.29 10.64 8.12
CA ARG A 361 22.79 12.02 8.22
C ARG A 361 23.27 12.64 6.91
N SER A 362 23.29 11.88 5.81
CA SER A 362 23.78 12.38 4.52
C SER A 362 22.83 13.45 3.94
N ASP A 363 23.33 14.38 3.12
CA ASP A 363 22.44 15.26 2.32
C ASP A 363 21.97 14.57 1.02
N GLU A 364 22.42 13.33 0.78
CA GLU A 364 22.14 12.57 -0.44
C GLU A 364 20.82 11.81 -0.36
N ARG A 365 19.96 11.98 -1.37
CA ARG A 365 18.68 11.28 -1.49
C ARG A 365 18.74 10.09 -2.45
N HIS A 366 19.74 10.05 -3.34
CA HIS A 366 19.84 8.98 -4.34
C HIS A 366 20.10 7.63 -3.65
N PRO A 367 19.31 6.57 -3.91
CA PRO A 367 19.47 5.28 -3.23
C PRO A 367 20.91 4.73 -3.26
N LEU A 368 21.57 4.81 -4.42
CA LEU A 368 22.95 4.33 -4.60
C LEU A 368 24.03 5.22 -3.95
N ARG A 369 23.70 6.44 -3.51
CA ARG A 369 24.60 7.33 -2.75
C ARG A 369 24.49 7.14 -1.24
N ARG A 370 23.50 6.36 -0.79
CA ARG A 370 23.24 5.93 0.59
C ARG A 370 23.15 4.40 0.65
N PRO A 371 24.21 3.67 0.26
CA PRO A 371 24.16 2.22 0.05
C PRO A 371 23.77 1.43 1.30
N VAL A 372 24.21 1.86 2.48
CA VAL A 372 23.88 1.20 3.75
C VAL A 372 22.38 1.24 4.02
N HIS A 373 21.78 2.45 4.02
CA HIS A 373 20.35 2.60 4.27
C HIS A 373 19.49 1.95 3.19
N THR A 374 19.93 2.03 1.93
CA THR A 374 19.25 1.37 0.81
C THR A 374 19.31 -0.14 0.94
N ALA A 375 20.44 -0.71 1.39
CA ALA A 375 20.56 -2.14 1.66
C ALA A 375 19.64 -2.56 2.81
N ILE A 376 19.63 -1.84 3.95
CA ILE A 376 18.74 -2.18 5.07
C ILE A 376 17.26 -2.13 4.64
N GLY A 377 16.83 -1.10 3.90
CA GLY A 377 15.45 -1.06 3.40
C GLY A 377 15.11 -2.19 2.43
N ALA A 378 16.03 -2.52 1.52
CA ALA A 378 15.85 -3.65 0.61
C ALA A 378 15.81 -4.99 1.37
N LEU A 379 16.63 -5.15 2.40
CA LEU A 379 16.60 -6.32 3.29
C LEU A 379 15.27 -6.45 4.02
N ILE A 380 14.71 -5.35 4.53
CA ILE A 380 13.37 -5.37 5.16
C ILE A 380 12.31 -5.82 4.15
N VAL A 381 12.33 -5.30 2.91
CA VAL A 381 11.36 -5.71 1.87
C VAL A 381 11.52 -7.18 1.51
N VAL A 382 12.75 -7.65 1.29
CA VAL A 382 13.03 -9.06 0.99
C VAL A 382 12.60 -9.95 2.15
N TYR A 383 12.93 -9.57 3.39
CA TYR A 383 12.50 -10.24 4.60
C TYR A 383 10.98 -10.39 4.66
N LEU A 384 10.22 -9.29 4.48
CA LEU A 384 8.76 -9.30 4.53
C LEU A 384 8.17 -10.25 3.48
N ILE A 385 8.62 -10.16 2.22
CA ILE A 385 8.11 -10.99 1.12
C ILE A 385 8.46 -12.45 1.34
N GLN A 386 9.73 -12.73 1.64
CA GLN A 386 10.26 -14.08 1.76
C GLN A 386 9.61 -14.84 2.91
N THR A 387 9.51 -14.24 4.09
CA THR A 387 8.88 -14.87 5.26
C THR A 387 7.37 -14.97 5.12
N THR A 388 6.71 -14.03 4.42
CA THR A 388 5.28 -14.14 4.07
C THR A 388 5.03 -15.37 3.19
N ILE A 389 5.81 -15.54 2.12
CA ILE A 389 5.67 -16.69 1.21
C ILE A 389 6.00 -17.99 1.95
N TRP A 390 7.09 -18.01 2.72
CA TRP A 390 7.48 -19.20 3.47
C TRP A 390 6.43 -19.57 4.54
N GLY A 391 5.84 -18.57 5.22
CA GLY A 391 4.71 -18.73 6.13
C GLY A 391 3.47 -19.32 5.47
N ALA A 392 3.13 -18.86 4.26
CA ALA A 392 2.01 -19.40 3.50
C ALA A 392 2.22 -20.87 3.09
N LEU A 393 3.46 -21.27 2.78
CA LEU A 393 3.76 -22.58 2.22
C LEU A 393 3.97 -23.68 3.27
N THR A 394 4.43 -23.31 4.47
CA THR A 394 4.79 -24.27 5.54
C THR A 394 4.23 -23.83 6.90
N PRO A 395 2.91 -23.63 7.04
CA PRO A 395 2.36 -23.02 8.24
C PRO A 395 2.60 -23.89 9.48
N GLY A 396 3.19 -23.32 10.54
CA GLY A 396 3.40 -23.99 11.82
C GLY A 396 4.54 -25.02 11.86
N GLU A 397 5.32 -25.14 10.78
CA GLU A 397 6.50 -26.02 10.76
C GLU A 397 7.67 -25.37 11.52
N PRO A 398 8.20 -26.01 12.59
CA PRO A 398 9.33 -25.51 13.35
C PRO A 398 10.60 -25.35 12.49
N VAL A 399 11.27 -24.21 12.57
CA VAL A 399 12.44 -23.88 11.75
C VAL A 399 13.72 -23.80 12.60
N GLY A 400 14.64 -24.73 12.35
CA GLY A 400 15.99 -24.72 12.92
C GLY A 400 16.89 -23.62 12.35
N LEU A 401 17.99 -23.31 13.05
CA LEU A 401 18.94 -22.26 12.63
C LEU A 401 19.58 -22.59 11.27
N ASP A 402 19.89 -23.85 11.02
CA ASP A 402 20.43 -24.36 9.76
C ASP A 402 19.51 -24.02 8.57
N LYS A 403 18.21 -24.31 8.70
CA LYS A 403 17.23 -24.02 7.66
C LYS A 403 16.99 -22.52 7.50
N ALA A 404 16.92 -21.78 8.60
CA ALA A 404 16.79 -20.33 8.56
C ALA A 404 17.99 -19.67 7.85
N VAL A 405 19.21 -20.13 8.13
CA VAL A 405 20.42 -19.63 7.45
C VAL A 405 20.41 -19.99 5.97
N GLU A 406 20.08 -21.23 5.61
CA GLU A 406 19.99 -21.69 4.21
C GLU A 406 19.04 -20.80 3.39
N VAL A 407 17.88 -20.47 3.95
CA VAL A 407 16.83 -19.74 3.25
C VAL A 407 17.09 -18.24 3.27
N MET A 408 17.42 -17.66 4.42
CA MET A 408 17.50 -16.21 4.61
C MET A 408 18.83 -15.61 4.11
N LEU A 409 19.95 -16.32 4.26
CA LEU A 409 21.27 -15.73 4.03
C LEU A 409 21.57 -15.40 2.56
N PRO A 410 21.28 -16.26 1.56
CA PRO A 410 21.64 -15.98 0.18
C PRO A 410 20.98 -14.69 -0.37
N PRO A 411 19.66 -14.46 -0.22
CA PRO A 411 19.04 -13.20 -0.63
C PRO A 411 19.64 -11.97 0.09
N MET A 412 19.96 -12.09 1.37
CA MET A 412 20.58 -10.99 2.13
C MET A 412 21.96 -10.63 1.58
N ILE A 413 22.80 -11.63 1.30
CA ILE A 413 24.13 -11.42 0.70
C ILE A 413 23.98 -10.77 -0.68
N VAL A 414 23.08 -11.26 -1.52
CA VAL A 414 22.83 -10.69 -2.86
C VAL A 414 22.40 -9.23 -2.78
N VAL A 415 21.50 -8.87 -1.86
CA VAL A 415 21.05 -7.49 -1.67
C VAL A 415 22.21 -6.60 -1.22
N VAL A 416 22.95 -6.99 -0.18
CA VAL A 416 24.04 -6.19 0.38
C VAL A 416 25.17 -6.00 -0.65
N VAL A 417 25.65 -7.10 -1.23
CA VAL A 417 26.73 -7.08 -2.23
C VAL A 417 26.26 -6.36 -3.51
N GLY A 418 25.04 -6.64 -3.97
CA GLY A 418 24.46 -6.02 -5.16
C GLY A 418 24.36 -4.51 -5.05
N ILE A 419 23.81 -3.99 -3.95
CA ILE A 419 23.69 -2.55 -3.70
C ILE A 419 25.06 -1.90 -3.54
N TYR A 420 26.00 -2.57 -2.85
CA TYR A 420 27.37 -2.08 -2.73
C TYR A 420 28.05 -1.94 -4.10
N LEU A 421 27.98 -2.97 -4.96
CA LEU A 421 28.55 -2.95 -6.31
C LEU A 421 27.89 -1.88 -7.20
N LEU A 422 26.56 -1.77 -7.15
CA LEU A 422 25.82 -0.73 -7.88
C LEU A 422 26.20 0.67 -7.41
N SER A 423 26.38 0.86 -6.10
CA SER A 423 26.83 2.13 -5.52
C SER A 423 28.22 2.52 -6.01
N LYS A 424 29.18 1.58 -6.03
CA LYS A 424 30.53 1.83 -6.55
C LYS A 424 30.53 2.18 -8.04
N ARG A 425 29.72 1.48 -8.85
CA ARG A 425 29.53 1.79 -10.27
C ARG A 425 28.96 3.20 -10.47
N HIS A 426 27.96 3.57 -9.67
CA HIS A 426 27.30 4.88 -9.76
C HIS A 426 28.22 6.04 -9.31
N ALA A 427 29.18 5.80 -8.43
CA ALA A 427 30.09 6.82 -7.92
C ALA A 427 31.20 7.25 -8.91
N GLY A 428 31.30 6.65 -10.10
CA GLY A 428 32.29 7.03 -11.11
C GLY A 428 33.73 6.58 -10.80
N ILE A 429 33.93 5.71 -9.80
CA ILE A 429 35.22 5.05 -9.59
C ILE A 429 35.45 4.12 -10.78
N VAL A 430 36.52 4.37 -11.55
CA VAL A 430 37.00 3.45 -12.59
C VAL A 430 37.50 2.20 -11.88
N ILE A 431 36.57 1.27 -11.63
CA ILE A 431 36.91 -0.08 -11.18
C ILE A 431 37.72 -0.68 -12.33
N LYS A 432 39.01 -0.98 -12.10
CA LYS A 432 39.85 -1.68 -13.10
C LYS A 432 39.05 -2.85 -13.67
N ARG A 433 39.08 -3.04 -15.00
CA ARG A 433 38.29 -4.08 -15.70
C ARG A 433 38.46 -5.46 -15.04
N SER A 434 39.63 -5.75 -14.45
CA SER A 434 39.92 -6.96 -13.66
C SER A 434 39.06 -7.15 -12.39
N ASN A 435 38.65 -6.05 -11.74
CA ASN A 435 37.80 -6.06 -10.54
C ASN A 435 36.31 -6.06 -10.92
N VAL A 436 35.94 -5.50 -12.07
CA VAL A 436 34.61 -5.65 -12.68
C VAL A 436 34.40 -7.07 -13.17
N VAL A 437 35.42 -7.70 -13.78
CA VAL A 437 35.37 -9.12 -14.16
C VAL A 437 35.32 -9.99 -12.90
N ARG A 438 36.10 -9.72 -11.84
CA ARG A 438 35.96 -10.45 -10.57
C ARG A 438 34.61 -10.26 -9.89
N GLY A 439 34.04 -9.06 -9.92
CA GLY A 439 32.72 -8.76 -9.35
C GLY A 439 31.57 -9.34 -10.19
N LEU A 440 31.64 -9.27 -11.52
CA LEU A 440 30.70 -9.93 -12.42
C LEU A 440 30.84 -11.44 -12.33
N VAL A 441 32.06 -11.99 -12.27
CA VAL A 441 32.29 -13.41 -12.02
C VAL A 441 31.76 -13.79 -10.65
N ALA A 442 31.92 -13.00 -9.59
CA ALA A 442 31.33 -13.29 -8.29
C ALA A 442 29.80 -13.18 -8.27
N THR A 443 29.21 -12.23 -9.01
CA THR A 443 27.74 -12.09 -9.16
C THR A 443 27.17 -13.19 -10.05
N TYR A 444 27.81 -13.53 -11.16
CA TYR A 444 27.44 -14.64 -12.03
C TYR A 444 27.71 -15.98 -11.36
N MET A 445 28.75 -16.10 -10.53
CA MET A 445 29.01 -17.25 -9.69
C MET A 445 27.98 -17.31 -8.57
N GLY A 446 27.55 -16.19 -7.99
CA GLY A 446 26.48 -16.13 -7.00
C GLY A 446 25.13 -16.50 -7.59
N ILE A 447 24.82 -16.02 -8.79
CA ILE A 447 23.63 -16.41 -9.58
C ILE A 447 23.75 -17.88 -10.01
N LEU A 448 24.91 -18.33 -10.46
CA LEU A 448 25.18 -19.71 -10.85
C LEU A 448 25.10 -20.64 -9.64
N LEU A 449 25.56 -20.22 -8.46
CA LEU A 449 25.47 -20.96 -7.20
C LEU A 449 24.04 -20.95 -6.66
N LEU A 450 23.26 -19.89 -6.88
CA LEU A 450 21.81 -19.83 -6.61
C LEU A 450 21.02 -20.73 -7.56
N ILE A 451 21.40 -20.75 -8.84
CA ILE A 451 20.85 -21.66 -9.84
C ILE A 451 21.29 -23.09 -9.53
N LEU A 452 22.56 -23.34 -9.19
CA LEU A 452 23.07 -24.66 -8.80
C LEU A 452 22.43 -25.11 -7.50
N SER A 453 22.20 -24.24 -6.51
CA SER A 453 21.49 -24.60 -5.28
C SER A 453 20.04 -24.93 -5.60
N GLY A 454 19.38 -24.13 -6.44
CA GLY A 454 18.03 -24.43 -6.95
C GLY A 454 17.97 -25.74 -7.73
N VAL A 455 18.99 -26.06 -8.53
CA VAL A 455 19.12 -27.29 -9.33
C VAL A 455 19.50 -28.49 -8.45
N ILE A 456 20.38 -28.35 -7.47
CA ILE A 456 20.73 -29.41 -6.51
C ILE A 456 19.53 -29.72 -5.62
N LEU A 457 18.78 -28.70 -5.19
CA LEU A 457 17.51 -28.89 -4.49
C LEU A 457 16.46 -29.56 -5.39
N ALA A 458 16.40 -29.21 -6.69
CA ALA A 458 15.55 -29.86 -7.70
C ALA A 458 15.96 -31.31 -8.02
N ILE A 459 17.26 -31.63 -7.98
CA ILE A 459 17.80 -32.97 -8.23
C ILE A 459 17.66 -33.85 -6.98
N ARG A 460 17.91 -33.32 -5.77
CA ARG A 460 17.65 -34.05 -4.52
C ARG A 460 16.17 -34.36 -4.32
N SER A 461 15.29 -33.58 -4.93
CA SER A 461 13.85 -33.81 -4.96
C SER A 461 13.36 -34.66 -6.13
N TRP A 462 14.24 -34.98 -7.07
CA TRP A 462 13.93 -35.83 -8.22
C TRP A 462 13.65 -37.28 -7.83
N GLU A 463 14.30 -37.78 -6.76
CA GLU A 463 13.99 -39.10 -6.18
C GLU A 463 12.61 -39.16 -5.50
N SER A 464 12.12 -38.05 -4.92
CA SER A 464 10.81 -38.03 -4.25
C SER A 464 9.63 -37.93 -5.22
N LEU A 465 9.84 -37.29 -6.37
CA LEU A 465 8.81 -37.04 -7.39
C LEU A 465 8.36 -38.31 -8.11
N LEU A 466 9.28 -39.23 -8.43
CA LEU A 466 8.96 -40.46 -9.16
C LEU A 466 8.49 -41.61 -8.26
N ILE A 467 8.84 -41.59 -6.97
CA ILE A 467 8.55 -42.71 -6.04
C ILE A 467 7.38 -42.41 -5.09
N ARG A 468 7.14 -41.14 -4.71
CA ARG A 468 6.15 -40.79 -3.65
C ARG A 468 5.07 -39.78 -4.06
N GLY A 469 5.09 -39.24 -5.29
CA GLY A 469 4.03 -38.35 -5.78
C GLY A 469 3.83 -37.04 -4.98
N GLY A 470 4.82 -36.61 -4.20
CA GLY A 470 4.71 -35.42 -3.35
C GLY A 470 4.97 -34.10 -4.09
N TYR A 471 4.02 -33.16 -4.00
CA TYR A 471 4.09 -31.80 -4.58
C TYR A 471 5.04 -30.84 -3.85
N GLU A 472 5.64 -31.28 -2.75
CA GLU A 472 6.44 -30.45 -1.82
C GLU A 472 7.69 -29.83 -2.45
N ASN A 473 8.16 -30.34 -3.60
CA ASN A 473 9.41 -29.94 -4.22
C ASN A 473 9.30 -29.04 -5.46
N LEU A 474 8.08 -28.75 -5.93
CA LEU A 474 7.84 -27.64 -6.87
C LEU A 474 8.19 -26.27 -6.24
N VAL A 475 8.13 -26.21 -4.91
CA VAL A 475 8.37 -25.05 -4.06
C VAL A 475 9.81 -24.53 -4.17
N SER A 476 10.81 -25.40 -4.09
CA SER A 476 12.23 -25.02 -4.17
C SER A 476 12.60 -24.45 -5.54
N ILE A 477 12.00 -24.99 -6.61
CA ILE A 477 12.18 -24.53 -7.99
C ILE A 477 11.52 -23.16 -8.18
N PHE A 478 10.31 -22.97 -7.66
CA PHE A 478 9.57 -21.71 -7.77
C PHE A 478 10.23 -20.59 -6.96
N ILE A 479 10.74 -20.87 -5.75
CA ILE A 479 11.46 -19.92 -4.90
C ILE A 479 12.76 -19.44 -5.56
N GLY A 480 13.53 -20.36 -6.17
CA GLY A 480 14.75 -20.02 -6.90
C GLY A 480 14.49 -19.15 -8.14
N VAL A 481 13.42 -19.45 -8.88
CA VAL A 481 13.00 -18.68 -10.07
C VAL A 481 12.43 -17.31 -9.69
N LEU A 482 11.63 -17.22 -8.63
CA LEU A 482 11.00 -15.98 -8.18
C LEU A 482 12.01 -15.00 -7.54
N GLY A 483 12.96 -15.51 -6.74
CA GLY A 483 14.07 -14.70 -6.21
C GLY A 483 14.96 -14.13 -7.31
N SER A 484 15.21 -14.93 -8.36
CA SER A 484 15.94 -14.50 -9.56
C SER A 484 15.16 -13.49 -10.39
N ALA A 485 13.84 -13.68 -10.54
CA ALA A 485 12.96 -12.77 -11.27
C ALA A 485 12.82 -11.41 -10.59
N VAL A 486 12.69 -11.36 -9.25
CA VAL A 486 12.65 -10.11 -8.46
C VAL A 486 14.00 -9.39 -8.53
N GLY A 487 15.12 -10.13 -8.50
CA GLY A 487 16.46 -9.56 -8.74
C GLY A 487 16.61 -8.95 -10.13
N VAL A 488 16.11 -9.61 -11.18
CA VAL A 488 16.09 -9.09 -12.55
C VAL A 488 15.15 -7.89 -12.69
N LEU A 489 13.98 -7.91 -12.06
CA LEU A 489 13.01 -6.80 -12.05
C LEU A 489 13.56 -5.55 -11.36
N MET A 490 14.29 -5.71 -10.25
CA MET A 490 14.98 -4.61 -9.56
C MET A 490 16.09 -4.01 -10.44
N VAL A 491 16.76 -4.83 -11.26
CA VAL A 491 17.80 -4.39 -12.20
C VAL A 491 17.19 -3.70 -13.44
N THR A 492 16.02 -4.13 -13.91
CA THR A 492 15.31 -3.48 -15.04
C THR A 492 14.58 -2.20 -14.61
N MET A 493 14.30 -2.02 -13.32
CA MET A 493 13.81 -0.77 -12.72
C MET A 493 14.91 0.30 -12.53
N ILE A 494 16.18 -0.01 -12.83
CA ILE A 494 17.23 1.02 -12.95
C ILE A 494 16.98 1.77 -14.27
N PRO A 495 16.61 3.06 -14.24
CA PRO A 495 16.35 3.80 -15.46
C PRO A 495 17.60 3.82 -16.35
N LYS A 496 17.46 3.40 -17.61
CA LYS A 496 18.47 3.68 -18.64
C LYS A 496 18.47 5.18 -18.90
N ILE A 497 19.42 5.87 -18.30
CA ILE A 497 19.66 7.28 -18.56
C ILE A 497 20.25 7.41 -19.97
N LYS A 498 19.44 7.79 -20.96
CA LYS A 498 19.93 8.55 -22.11
C LYS A 498 19.83 10.02 -21.74
N VAL A 499 20.97 10.64 -21.47
CA VAL A 499 21.07 12.10 -21.42
C VAL A 499 21.26 12.56 -22.86
N ASP A 500 20.28 13.25 -23.41
CA ASP A 500 20.52 14.09 -24.58
C ASP A 500 20.90 15.49 -24.07
N ARG A 501 22.14 15.92 -24.34
CA ARG A 501 22.77 17.12 -23.77
C ARG A 501 22.67 18.34 -24.69
N ALA A 502 21.61 18.46 -25.50
CA ALA A 502 21.59 19.47 -26.57
C ALA A 502 20.66 20.67 -26.36
N THR A 503 19.81 20.75 -25.33
CA THR A 503 18.77 21.82 -25.26
C THR A 503 18.59 22.51 -23.92
N MET A 504 19.61 22.55 -23.06
CA MET A 504 19.55 23.28 -21.77
C MET A 504 20.61 24.38 -21.64
N ALA A 505 20.76 25.19 -22.69
CA ALA A 505 21.62 26.37 -22.64
C ALA A 505 21.14 27.48 -23.58
N THR A 506 19.93 28.00 -23.36
CA THR A 506 19.57 29.37 -23.78
C THR A 506 18.48 29.93 -22.86
N ASP A 507 18.60 31.23 -22.59
CA ASP A 507 17.87 32.10 -21.66
C ASP A 507 16.35 31.83 -21.51
N PRO A 508 15.78 31.63 -20.29
CA PRO A 508 14.41 31.14 -20.13
C PRO A 508 13.27 32.17 -20.20
N ASP A 509 13.53 33.48 -20.21
CA ASP A 509 12.58 34.42 -19.60
C ASP A 509 11.65 35.24 -20.51
N ARG A 510 11.53 34.96 -21.82
CA ARG A 510 10.49 35.64 -22.62
C ARG A 510 9.94 34.87 -23.82
N GLU A 511 10.80 34.32 -24.66
CA GLU A 511 10.37 33.62 -25.89
C GLU A 511 9.68 32.29 -25.59
N ALA A 512 10.22 31.49 -24.67
CA ALA A 512 9.56 30.25 -24.25
C ALA A 512 8.18 30.51 -23.62
N LEU A 513 8.01 31.64 -22.95
CA LEU A 513 6.74 32.02 -22.31
C LEU A 513 5.71 32.52 -23.33
N GLU A 514 6.15 33.26 -24.35
CA GLU A 514 5.32 33.74 -25.47
C GLU A 514 4.91 32.58 -26.40
N GLU A 515 5.83 31.65 -26.71
CA GLU A 515 5.56 30.44 -27.50
C GLU A 515 4.52 29.54 -26.80
N VAL A 516 4.67 29.34 -25.48
CA VAL A 516 3.71 28.59 -24.65
C VAL A 516 2.35 29.27 -24.59
N LYS A 517 2.29 30.61 -24.49
CA LYS A 517 1.02 31.35 -24.52
C LYS A 517 0.32 31.24 -25.88
N ARG A 518 1.09 31.34 -26.98
CA ARG A 518 0.54 31.28 -28.34
C ARG A 518 0.05 29.88 -28.70
N THR A 519 0.73 28.82 -28.24
CA THR A 519 0.24 27.44 -28.37
C THR A 519 -0.95 27.16 -27.44
N ALA A 520 -0.94 27.69 -26.22
CA ALA A 520 -2.06 27.54 -25.28
C ALA A 520 -3.35 28.27 -25.73
N GLU A 521 -3.27 29.34 -26.52
CA GLU A 521 -4.45 30.00 -27.09
C GLU A 521 -5.07 29.24 -28.26
N VAL A 522 -4.29 28.48 -29.02
CA VAL A 522 -4.75 27.74 -30.21
C VAL A 522 -5.38 26.38 -29.87
N GLU A 523 -5.09 25.79 -28.71
CA GLU A 523 -5.56 24.45 -28.30
C GLU A 523 -6.68 24.45 -27.24
N ARG A 524 -7.36 25.58 -27.00
CA ARG A 524 -8.46 25.67 -26.03
C ARG A 524 -9.71 24.86 -26.40
N GLU A 525 -9.80 24.32 -27.61
CA GLU A 525 -10.90 23.45 -28.01
C GLU A 525 -10.66 22.03 -27.51
N LEU A 526 -11.54 21.55 -26.62
CA LEU A 526 -11.51 20.19 -26.10
C LEU A 526 -11.55 19.19 -27.27
N PRO A 527 -10.59 18.26 -27.37
CA PRO A 527 -10.59 17.27 -28.44
C PRO A 527 -11.91 16.49 -28.50
N GLY A 528 -12.46 16.28 -29.71
CA GLY A 528 -13.76 15.61 -29.89
C GLY A 528 -13.86 14.24 -29.21
N TRP A 529 -12.74 13.50 -29.09
CA TRP A 529 -12.70 12.21 -28.40
C TRP A 529 -13.00 12.32 -26.89
N MET A 530 -12.70 13.44 -26.23
CA MET A 530 -13.02 13.64 -24.82
C MET A 530 -14.53 13.76 -24.58
N PHE A 531 -15.25 14.41 -25.50
CA PHE A 531 -16.71 14.44 -25.46
C PHE A 531 -17.30 13.03 -25.64
N ILE A 532 -16.75 12.26 -26.58
CA ILE A 532 -17.16 10.87 -26.80
C ILE A 532 -16.92 10.02 -25.53
N MET A 533 -15.75 10.17 -24.90
CA MET A 533 -15.42 9.48 -23.64
C MET A 533 -16.32 9.92 -22.47
N GLY A 534 -16.65 11.20 -22.37
CA GLY A 534 -17.63 11.75 -21.42
C GLY A 534 -18.99 11.11 -21.55
N ALA A 535 -19.52 11.06 -22.78
CA ALA A 535 -20.78 10.40 -23.08
C ALA A 535 -20.73 8.90 -22.74
N PHE A 536 -19.64 8.21 -23.10
CA PHE A 536 -19.44 6.80 -22.78
C PHE A 536 -19.50 6.53 -21.27
N TYR A 537 -18.74 7.25 -20.45
CA TYR A 537 -18.76 7.07 -19.00
C TYR A 537 -20.13 7.37 -18.40
N LEU A 538 -20.82 8.40 -18.88
CA LEU A 538 -22.17 8.73 -18.42
C LEU A 538 -23.17 7.61 -18.71
N VAL A 539 -23.13 7.04 -19.92
CA VAL A 539 -23.96 5.88 -20.29
C VAL A 539 -23.66 4.70 -19.37
N MET A 540 -22.38 4.39 -19.12
CA MET A 540 -21.98 3.29 -18.25
C MET A 540 -22.47 3.47 -16.80
N ILE A 541 -22.47 4.70 -16.26
CA ILE A 541 -23.04 5.01 -14.94
C ILE A 541 -24.54 4.74 -14.93
N ILE A 542 -25.28 5.27 -15.90
CA ILE A 542 -26.74 5.12 -15.99
C ILE A 542 -27.11 3.63 -16.12
N SER A 543 -26.43 2.90 -17.01
CA SER A 543 -26.64 1.47 -17.20
C SER A 543 -26.33 0.65 -15.94
N SER A 544 -25.27 1.00 -15.20
CA SER A 544 -24.90 0.29 -13.98
C SER A 544 -25.87 0.56 -12.83
N ILE A 545 -26.33 1.81 -12.68
CA ILE A 545 -27.37 2.17 -11.70
C ILE A 545 -28.68 1.46 -12.04
N ALA A 546 -29.08 1.43 -13.31
CA ALA A 546 -30.23 0.67 -13.76
C ALA A 546 -30.07 -0.82 -13.43
N ALA A 547 -28.89 -1.41 -13.71
CA ALA A 547 -28.62 -2.80 -13.38
C ALA A 547 -28.77 -3.09 -11.88
N LEU A 548 -28.31 -2.20 -10.99
CA LEU A 548 -28.46 -2.36 -9.54
C LEU A 548 -29.92 -2.44 -9.07
N ILE A 549 -30.86 -1.85 -9.81
CA ILE A 549 -32.31 -1.93 -9.51
C ILE A 549 -32.87 -3.31 -9.85
N TYR A 550 -32.32 -3.98 -10.88
CA TYR A 550 -32.83 -5.24 -11.41
C TYR A 550 -32.01 -6.47 -10.99
N ILE A 551 -30.82 -6.30 -10.41
CA ILE A 551 -29.99 -7.40 -9.91
C ILE A 551 -30.61 -7.99 -8.64
N ASN A 552 -30.62 -9.32 -8.54
CA ASN A 552 -31.01 -10.01 -7.32
C ASN A 552 -30.11 -9.52 -6.15
N PRO A 553 -30.69 -8.95 -5.08
CA PRO A 553 -29.93 -8.32 -3.99
C PRO A 553 -29.01 -9.30 -3.24
N PHE A 554 -29.21 -10.60 -3.40
CA PHE A 554 -28.41 -11.65 -2.76
C PHE A 554 -27.19 -12.08 -3.60
N LYS A 555 -27.01 -11.61 -4.84
CA LYS A 555 -25.85 -11.94 -5.68
C LYS A 555 -24.72 -10.91 -5.52
N ALA A 556 -23.93 -11.04 -4.44
CA ALA A 556 -22.88 -10.07 -4.08
C ALA A 556 -21.87 -9.77 -5.22
N GLY A 557 -21.47 -10.76 -6.03
CA GLY A 557 -20.54 -10.56 -7.15
C GLY A 557 -21.08 -9.66 -8.27
N ALA A 558 -22.37 -9.79 -8.63
CA ALA A 558 -22.99 -8.96 -9.66
C ALA A 558 -23.15 -7.51 -9.20
N VAL A 559 -23.52 -7.32 -7.93
CA VAL A 559 -23.65 -5.99 -7.31
C VAL A 559 -22.28 -5.31 -7.20
N ALA A 560 -21.24 -6.04 -6.77
CA ALA A 560 -19.86 -5.54 -6.74
C ALA A 560 -19.40 -5.05 -8.13
N SER A 561 -19.75 -5.80 -9.19
CA SER A 561 -19.41 -5.46 -10.57
C SER A 561 -20.06 -4.15 -11.03
N ALA A 562 -21.36 -3.98 -10.79
CA ALA A 562 -22.09 -2.78 -11.19
C ALA A 562 -21.57 -1.53 -10.44
N LEU A 563 -21.28 -1.67 -9.14
CA LEU A 563 -20.66 -0.59 -8.36
C LEU A 563 -19.24 -0.27 -8.85
N ALA A 564 -18.43 -1.28 -9.21
CA ALA A 564 -17.09 -1.08 -9.75
C ALA A 564 -17.13 -0.25 -11.04
N ILE A 565 -17.99 -0.62 -11.99
CA ILE A 565 -18.18 0.09 -13.26
C ILE A 565 -18.62 1.54 -13.02
N THR A 566 -19.51 1.77 -12.04
CA THR A 566 -19.98 3.11 -11.66
C THR A 566 -18.83 3.98 -11.14
N MET A 567 -18.04 3.46 -10.19
CA MET A 567 -16.91 4.18 -9.59
C MET A 567 -15.79 4.48 -10.60
N LEU A 568 -15.47 3.51 -11.46
CA LEU A 568 -14.47 3.68 -12.53
C LEU A 568 -14.92 4.71 -13.58
N SER A 569 -16.21 4.76 -13.89
CA SER A 569 -16.76 5.76 -14.81
C SER A 569 -16.74 7.17 -14.20
N LEU A 570 -17.08 7.32 -12.92
CA LEU A 570 -16.95 8.58 -12.19
C LEU A 570 -15.50 9.05 -12.11
N ALA A 571 -14.54 8.13 -11.95
CA ALA A 571 -13.12 8.43 -12.04
C ALA A 571 -12.78 9.00 -13.44
N GLY A 572 -13.22 8.34 -14.51
CA GLY A 572 -13.04 8.81 -15.88
C GLY A 572 -13.55 10.23 -16.11
N LEU A 573 -14.75 10.55 -15.63
CA LEU A 573 -15.33 11.90 -15.69
C LEU A 573 -14.52 12.92 -14.88
N SER A 574 -14.10 12.56 -13.67
CA SER A 574 -13.28 13.44 -12.81
C SER A 574 -11.93 13.75 -13.43
N HIS A 575 -11.29 12.76 -14.08
CA HIS A 575 -10.04 12.95 -14.82
C HIS A 575 -10.21 13.96 -15.96
N MET A 576 -11.29 13.85 -16.75
CA MET A 576 -11.55 14.80 -17.83
C MET A 576 -11.82 16.20 -17.30
N ALA A 577 -12.68 16.34 -16.27
CA ALA A 577 -12.97 17.63 -15.65
C ALA A 577 -11.71 18.30 -15.07
N TYR A 578 -10.83 17.53 -14.43
CA TYR A 578 -9.54 18.05 -13.98
C TYR A 578 -8.70 18.59 -15.14
N ARG A 579 -8.62 17.86 -16.26
CA ARG A 579 -7.85 18.28 -17.44
C ARG A 579 -8.42 19.53 -18.10
N THR A 580 -9.74 19.71 -18.10
CA THR A 580 -10.38 20.92 -18.65
C THR A 580 -10.13 22.17 -17.80
N THR A 581 -9.80 22.01 -16.51
CA THR A 581 -9.42 23.14 -15.63
C THR A 581 -7.97 23.57 -15.79
N ASN A 582 -7.15 22.87 -16.59
CA ASN A 582 -5.72 23.07 -16.68
C ASN A 582 -5.32 23.84 -17.96
N ILE A 583 -4.39 24.79 -17.84
CA ILE A 583 -3.97 25.75 -18.89
C ILE A 583 -2.79 25.20 -19.73
N LEU A 584 -2.26 24.02 -19.40
CA LEU A 584 -1.15 23.44 -20.16
C LEU A 584 -1.63 22.90 -21.52
N PRO A 585 -0.89 23.15 -22.63
CA PRO A 585 -1.26 22.69 -23.97
C PRO A 585 -1.37 21.16 -24.03
N TYR A 586 -2.31 20.68 -24.85
CA TYR A 586 -2.50 19.26 -25.12
C TYR A 586 -1.28 18.77 -25.90
N SER A 587 -0.29 18.18 -25.23
CA SER A 587 0.79 17.55 -25.99
C SER A 587 0.20 16.39 -26.81
N SER A 588 0.25 16.49 -28.14
CA SER A 588 -0.29 15.53 -29.10
C SER A 588 0.34 14.12 -29.05
N ASP A 589 1.31 13.90 -28.16
CA ASP A 589 1.83 12.58 -27.84
C ASP A 589 0.71 11.73 -27.21
N TYR A 590 0.32 10.65 -27.89
CA TYR A 590 -0.68 9.60 -27.55
C TYR A 590 -0.55 8.92 -26.16
N LYS A 591 0.17 9.50 -25.20
CA LYS A 591 0.29 9.05 -23.81
C LYS A 591 -1.00 9.25 -23.01
N GLU A 592 -1.92 10.11 -23.46
CA GLU A 592 -3.12 10.49 -22.70
C GLU A 592 -4.30 9.51 -22.80
N LEU A 593 -4.29 8.60 -23.77
CA LEU A 593 -5.30 7.54 -23.86
C LEU A 593 -5.05 6.44 -22.80
N LYS A 594 -3.84 6.36 -22.24
CA LYS A 594 -3.44 5.26 -21.33
C LYS A 594 -4.27 5.19 -20.04
N PRO A 595 -4.55 6.30 -19.31
CA PRO A 595 -5.40 6.24 -18.12
C PRO A 595 -6.83 5.82 -18.47
N HIS A 596 -7.37 6.30 -19.60
CA HIS A 596 -8.71 5.93 -20.07
C HIS A 596 -8.79 4.46 -20.49
N ILE A 597 -7.78 3.94 -21.18
CA ILE A 597 -7.65 2.51 -21.49
C ILE A 597 -7.60 1.69 -20.21
N ALA A 598 -6.80 2.09 -19.21
CA ALA A 598 -6.72 1.36 -17.96
C ALA A 598 -8.10 1.29 -17.24
N ILE A 599 -8.85 2.40 -17.21
CA ILE A 599 -10.20 2.44 -16.66
C ILE A 599 -11.14 1.53 -17.45
N ILE A 600 -11.12 1.58 -18.79
CA ILE A 600 -11.93 0.71 -19.65
C ILE A 600 -11.59 -0.76 -19.42
N VAL A 601 -10.31 -1.11 -19.33
CA VAL A 601 -9.86 -2.48 -19.05
C VAL A 601 -10.38 -2.95 -17.69
N LEU A 602 -10.29 -2.12 -16.64
CA LEU A 602 -10.84 -2.44 -15.33
C LEU A 602 -12.36 -2.61 -15.35
N MET A 603 -13.08 -1.81 -16.15
CA MET A 603 -14.53 -1.95 -16.34
C MET A 603 -14.86 -3.27 -17.04
N ILE A 604 -14.14 -3.63 -18.11
CA ILE A 604 -14.31 -4.90 -18.82
C ILE A 604 -14.05 -6.08 -17.89
N ILE A 605 -12.98 -6.03 -17.08
CA ILE A 605 -12.68 -7.06 -16.09
C ILE A 605 -13.82 -7.18 -15.08
N SER A 606 -14.41 -6.05 -14.65
CA SER A 606 -15.53 -6.05 -13.70
C SER A 606 -16.79 -6.70 -14.28
N MET A 607 -16.99 -6.68 -15.61
CA MET A 607 -18.15 -7.31 -16.25
C MET A 607 -18.21 -8.83 -16.05
N VAL A 608 -17.09 -9.47 -15.70
CA VAL A 608 -17.05 -10.93 -15.41
C VAL A 608 -18.07 -11.30 -14.34
N GLY A 609 -18.21 -10.51 -13.27
CA GLY A 609 -19.16 -10.81 -12.20
C GLY A 609 -20.62 -10.51 -12.54
N LEU A 610 -20.91 -9.86 -13.67
CA LEU A 610 -22.28 -9.69 -14.20
C LEU A 610 -22.74 -10.90 -15.01
N ILE A 611 -21.83 -11.75 -15.45
CA ILE A 611 -22.17 -12.95 -16.22
C ILE A 611 -22.86 -13.93 -15.27
N PRO A 612 -24.12 -14.33 -15.54
CA PRO A 612 -24.77 -15.38 -14.77
C PRO A 612 -23.95 -16.66 -14.84
N LYS A 613 -23.66 -17.28 -13.69
CA LYS A 613 -23.07 -18.62 -13.62
C LYS A 613 -24.06 -19.67 -14.12
#